data_AF-A0A1Q6WNT6-F1
#
_entry.id   AF-A0A1Q6WNT6-F1
#
_cell.length_a   1.000
_cell.length_b   1.000
_cell.length_c   1.000
_cell.angle_alpha   90.00
_cell.angle_beta   90.00
_cell.angle_gamma   90.00
#
_symmetry.space_group_name_H-M   'P 1'
#
loop_
_entity.id
_entity.type
_entity.pdbx_description
1 polymer ?
#
loop_
_entity_poly.entity_id
_entity_poly.type
_entity_poly.pdbx_seq_one_letter_code
_entity_poly.pdbx_strand_id
1 'polypeptide(L)'
;MTAALGQNPDAQIGREVAIPRHLQDGEEFNTPLSQLIQYGSQLFTAEFTIQEGAGRPLSKGTGAVLSDPSSPLVFPRNFDRVSSPDANACSGCHNVPVTGAGGDRVTEVFVLAQRFDRLTFDRTDPIGTRGAVDESGKLVTMENATDDRKTIGMNGAGFVEMLARQMTAELQTERDATPPGSSTPLTSKGISFGSLTHNADGTWNVSHIQGLAAPSLSSPGTTPPSLIIRPLHQVGNVVSLRQFSNNAFNHHHGMQAEERFGLNADPDGDGFTNELTVADLTAVSLFQATLPVPGRVIPNDPAVEQANRLGEAVFNQIGCATCHATLPLTANHNPGLPGQPGWIYFEPSPYNPAVGPNSPNLQLGPANYPISAPALTVDLTSDMLPLPRLRAHHGLVMVPAYTDLKLHDISATSDPGTDPECEPLDQNQAAGSPGFFAGNCKFITRKLWGFYNQGGAFMHHGKFTTAREAVEAHNGEALPQRLAFDALPTDLQNDLIEFLKSLQVLPPGSSSLVIDEHGKPKSWPPSADSSPDDR
;
A
#
# COMPACT_ATOMS: atom_id res chain seq x y z
N MET A 1 17.06 34.71 -1.24
CA MET A 1 16.06 35.79 -1.07
C MET A 1 14.90 35.48 -2.01
N THR A 2 13.98 34.63 -1.57
CA THR A 2 12.64 34.49 -2.15
C THR A 2 11.75 35.43 -1.37
N ALA A 3 11.05 36.31 -2.09
CA ALA A 3 10.08 37.20 -1.49
C ALA A 3 8.99 36.35 -0.87
N ALA A 4 8.95 36.32 0.48
CA ALA A 4 7.71 36.11 1.19
C ALA A 4 6.76 37.19 0.67
N LEU A 5 5.90 36.84 -0.28
CA LEU A 5 4.75 37.67 -0.62
C LEU A 5 3.95 37.74 0.67
N GLY A 6 4.08 38.88 1.36
CA GLY A 6 3.32 39.20 2.56
C GLY A 6 1.85 39.24 2.20
N GLN A 7 1.20 38.08 2.18
CA GLN A 7 -0.23 38.00 2.27
C GLN A 7 -0.58 38.11 3.75
N ASN A 8 -1.52 39.01 4.05
CA ASN A 8 -2.14 39.07 5.35
C ASN A 8 -2.80 37.69 5.61
N PRO A 9 -2.45 36.94 6.67
CA PRO A 9 -3.06 35.65 6.97
C PRO A 9 -4.59 35.73 7.15
N ASP A 10 -5.13 36.93 7.41
CA ASP A 10 -6.57 37.19 7.53
C ASP A 10 -7.27 37.51 6.19
N ALA A 11 -6.51 37.76 5.11
CA ALA A 11 -7.08 38.07 3.80
C ALA A 11 -7.54 36.79 3.09
N GLN A 12 -8.86 36.55 3.09
CA GLN A 12 -9.47 35.40 2.43
C GLN A 12 -9.53 35.52 0.90
N ILE A 13 -9.43 36.74 0.35
CA ILE A 13 -9.56 36.98 -1.09
C ILE A 13 -8.19 36.86 -1.76
N GLY A 14 -8.06 35.94 -2.71
CA GLY A 14 -6.83 35.70 -3.47
C GLY A 14 -5.89 34.67 -2.84
N ARG A 15 -6.28 34.08 -1.71
CA ARG A 15 -5.59 32.93 -1.10
C ARG A 15 -5.92 31.67 -1.91
N GLU A 16 -4.90 30.91 -2.28
CA GLU A 16 -5.01 29.69 -3.08
C GLU A 16 -4.57 28.51 -2.21
N VAL A 17 -5.43 28.09 -1.28
CA VAL A 17 -5.17 26.94 -0.39
C VAL A 17 -6.25 25.89 -0.57
N ALA A 18 -5.86 24.62 -0.62
CA ALA A 18 -6.78 23.50 -0.75
C ALA A 18 -7.47 23.16 0.58
N ILE A 19 -6.77 23.33 1.71
CA ILE A 19 -7.28 23.10 3.08
C ILE A 19 -7.20 24.42 3.87
N PRO A 20 -8.26 25.25 3.85
CA PRO A 20 -8.24 26.54 4.55
C PRO A 20 -8.08 26.44 6.07
N ARG A 21 -8.50 25.31 6.66
CA ARG A 21 -8.41 25.00 8.08
C ARG A 21 -8.09 23.52 8.27
N HIS A 22 -6.95 23.26 8.90
CA HIS A 22 -6.56 21.93 9.36
C HIS A 22 -7.28 21.56 10.67
N LEU A 23 -7.61 20.28 10.85
CA LEU A 23 -8.07 19.79 12.15
C LEU A 23 -6.93 19.91 13.16
N GLN A 24 -7.23 20.36 14.37
CA GLN A 24 -6.25 20.42 15.45
C GLN A 24 -6.21 19.09 16.20
N ASP A 25 -5.05 18.74 16.74
CA ASP A 25 -4.87 17.53 17.53
C ASP A 25 -5.85 17.45 18.71
N GLY A 26 -6.58 16.34 18.79
CA GLY A 26 -7.68 16.12 19.72
C GLY A 26 -9.07 16.41 19.13
N GLU A 27 -9.18 17.18 18.04
CA GLU A 27 -10.46 17.41 17.36
C GLU A 27 -10.99 16.15 16.67
N GLU A 28 -10.13 15.20 16.29
CA GLU A 28 -10.52 13.92 15.70
C GLU A 28 -11.37 13.07 16.66
N PHE A 29 -11.24 13.26 17.97
CA PHE A 29 -12.04 12.58 19.00
C PHE A 29 -13.38 13.26 19.28
N ASN A 30 -13.55 14.52 18.87
CA ASN A 30 -14.77 15.31 19.08
C ASN A 30 -15.58 15.47 17.79
N THR A 31 -14.97 15.19 16.64
CA THR A 31 -15.60 15.25 15.32
C THR A 31 -16.41 13.98 15.06
N PRO A 32 -17.68 14.06 14.63
CA PRO A 32 -18.44 12.88 14.23
C PRO A 32 -17.71 12.07 13.15
N LEU A 33 -17.66 10.74 13.29
CA LEU A 33 -16.89 9.87 12.39
C LEU A 33 -17.17 10.10 10.89
N SER A 34 -18.43 10.33 10.51
CA SER A 34 -18.80 10.63 9.12
C SER A 34 -18.18 11.93 8.60
N GLN A 35 -18.11 12.97 9.44
CA GLN A 35 -17.45 14.23 9.10
C GLN A 35 -15.92 14.06 9.04
N LEU A 36 -15.36 13.24 9.93
CA LEU A 36 -13.93 12.94 9.93
C LEU A 36 -13.50 12.19 8.66
N ILE A 37 -14.29 11.20 8.23
CA ILE A 37 -14.08 10.49 6.94
C ILE A 37 -14.23 11.46 5.76
N GLN A 38 -15.22 12.34 5.79
CA GLN A 38 -15.41 13.34 4.73
C GLN A 38 -14.22 14.32 4.66
N TYR A 39 -13.71 14.76 5.80
CA TYR A 39 -12.53 15.61 5.88
C TYR A 39 -11.27 14.86 5.38
N GLY A 40 -11.12 13.58 5.72
CA GLY A 40 -10.08 12.72 5.15
C GLY A 40 -10.17 12.61 3.62
N SER A 41 -11.39 12.55 3.07
CA SER A 41 -11.60 12.62 1.61
C SER A 41 -11.18 13.96 1.03
N GLN A 42 -11.42 15.07 1.74
CA GLN A 42 -10.99 16.41 1.30
C GLN A 42 -9.46 16.49 1.24
N LEU A 43 -8.76 16.04 2.29
CA LEU A 43 -7.30 15.93 2.32
C LEU A 43 -6.74 15.07 1.19
N PHE A 44 -7.41 13.95 0.88
CA PHE A 44 -6.99 13.06 -0.19
C PHE A 44 -7.08 13.68 -1.58
N THR A 45 -8.07 14.56 -1.79
CA THR A 45 -8.30 15.28 -3.05
C THR A 45 -7.67 16.67 -3.09
N ALA A 46 -7.10 17.13 -1.97
CA ALA A 46 -6.54 18.46 -1.85
C ALA A 46 -5.33 18.61 -2.78
N GLU A 47 -5.42 19.57 -3.69
CA GLU A 47 -4.32 19.99 -4.56
C GLU A 47 -3.47 21.00 -3.80
N PHE A 48 -2.58 20.50 -2.94
CA PHE A 48 -1.74 21.34 -2.08
C PHE A 48 -0.89 22.32 -2.87
N THR A 49 -0.71 23.50 -2.31
CA THR A 49 0.00 24.61 -2.95
C THR A 49 1.20 25.05 -2.12
N ILE A 50 2.05 25.89 -2.70
CA ILE A 50 3.14 26.56 -2.00
C ILE A 50 2.64 27.49 -0.86
N GLN A 51 1.34 27.81 -0.81
CA GLN A 51 0.74 28.61 0.28
C GLN A 51 0.38 27.75 1.50
N GLU A 52 0.60 26.43 1.41
CA GLU A 52 0.32 25.42 2.46
C GLU A 52 1.57 24.67 2.91
N GLY A 53 2.74 24.97 2.33
CA GLY A 53 3.99 24.26 2.60
C GLY A 53 4.38 23.21 1.55
N ALA A 54 3.69 23.16 0.39
CA ALA A 54 4.06 22.18 -0.61
C ALA A 54 5.38 22.56 -1.32
N GLY A 55 6.36 21.66 -1.31
CA GLY A 55 7.47 21.69 -2.28
C GLY A 55 8.84 21.25 -1.75
N ARG A 56 9.03 21.20 -0.44
CA ARG A 56 10.26 20.71 0.23
C ARG A 56 11.59 21.23 -0.35
N PRO A 57 11.86 22.54 -0.33
CA PRO A 57 12.98 23.15 -1.05
C PRO A 57 14.37 22.76 -0.52
N LEU A 58 14.51 22.35 0.75
CA LEU A 58 15.79 21.96 1.37
C LEU A 58 15.82 20.49 1.84
N SER A 59 14.85 19.67 1.45
CA SER A 59 14.85 18.24 1.79
C SER A 59 14.50 17.33 0.61
N LYS A 60 14.98 16.09 0.71
CA LYS A 60 14.69 14.98 -0.20
C LYS A 60 13.33 14.37 0.12
N GLY A 61 12.74 13.62 -0.80
CA GLY A 61 11.50 12.89 -0.51
C GLY A 61 11.67 11.74 0.50
N THR A 62 12.91 11.40 0.90
CA THR A 62 13.19 10.56 2.09
C THR A 62 13.04 11.30 3.42
N GLY A 63 12.98 12.63 3.41
CA GLY A 63 13.04 13.51 4.58
C GLY A 63 14.46 13.91 4.99
N ALA A 64 15.50 13.38 4.33
CA ALA A 64 16.87 13.81 4.58
C ALA A 64 17.14 15.20 3.96
N VAL A 65 18.13 15.92 4.50
CA VAL A 65 18.61 17.17 3.88
C VAL A 65 19.16 16.92 2.47
N LEU A 66 19.16 17.95 1.63
CA LEU A 66 19.78 17.89 0.30
C LEU A 66 21.27 17.55 0.38
N SER A 67 21.77 16.85 -0.63
CA SER A 67 23.20 16.62 -0.84
C SER A 67 23.95 17.92 -1.15
N ASP A 68 23.31 18.86 -1.85
CA ASP A 68 23.83 20.21 -2.08
C ASP A 68 22.84 21.29 -1.57
N PRO A 69 22.93 21.69 -0.30
CA PRO A 69 22.08 22.73 0.28
C PRO A 69 22.24 24.11 -0.37
N SER A 70 23.31 24.36 -1.13
CA SER A 70 23.48 25.61 -1.88
C SER A 70 22.58 25.68 -3.13
N SER A 71 21.93 24.58 -3.47
CA SER A 71 21.14 24.39 -4.67
C SER A 71 19.71 23.91 -4.34
N PRO A 72 18.86 24.76 -3.71
CA PRO A 72 17.52 24.38 -3.27
C PRO A 72 16.58 23.95 -4.41
N LEU A 73 15.62 23.07 -4.10
CA LEU A 73 14.56 22.61 -4.99
C LEU A 73 13.47 23.68 -5.10
N VAL A 74 13.79 24.77 -5.80
CA VAL A 74 12.84 25.84 -6.19
C VAL A 74 12.62 25.83 -7.70
N PHE A 75 11.56 26.48 -8.19
CA PHE A 75 11.24 26.52 -9.62
C PHE A 75 12.47 26.88 -10.48
N PRO A 76 12.77 26.12 -11.54
CA PRO A 76 11.97 25.02 -12.14
C PRO A 76 12.35 23.59 -11.65
N ARG A 77 13.03 23.46 -10.50
CA ARG A 77 13.55 22.18 -9.98
C ARG A 77 12.68 21.53 -8.91
N ASN A 78 11.59 22.17 -8.51
CA ASN A 78 10.74 21.79 -7.39
C ASN A 78 9.58 20.85 -7.76
N PHE A 79 9.45 20.49 -9.04
CA PHE A 79 8.36 19.64 -9.51
C PHE A 79 8.82 18.80 -10.71
N ASP A 80 9.04 17.50 -10.51
CA ASP A 80 9.43 16.56 -11.56
C ASP A 80 8.90 15.17 -11.26
N ARG A 81 8.56 14.40 -12.30
CA ARG A 81 7.88 13.11 -12.16
C ARG A 81 8.74 11.98 -11.59
N VAL A 82 10.05 12.17 -11.41
CA VAL A 82 10.96 11.06 -11.09
C VAL A 82 11.49 11.15 -9.66
N SER A 83 11.94 12.31 -9.19
CA SER A 83 12.69 12.46 -7.92
C SER A 83 12.25 13.60 -6.99
N SER A 84 11.69 14.68 -7.55
CA SER A 84 11.10 15.79 -6.78
C SER A 84 9.61 15.52 -6.49
N PRO A 85 8.86 16.43 -5.84
CA PRO A 85 7.42 16.30 -5.77
C PRO A 85 6.86 16.13 -7.18
N ASP A 86 5.99 15.15 -7.36
CA ASP A 86 5.50 14.67 -8.65
C ASP A 86 3.97 14.72 -8.78
N ALA A 87 3.28 15.01 -7.67
CA ALA A 87 1.84 15.23 -7.59
C ALA A 87 1.56 16.26 -6.50
N ASN A 88 0.43 16.95 -6.57
CA ASN A 88 -0.01 17.83 -5.48
C ASN A 88 -1.26 17.31 -4.76
N ALA A 89 -1.79 16.13 -5.16
CA ALA A 89 -2.92 15.46 -4.52
C ALA A 89 -2.79 13.94 -4.66
N CYS A 90 -3.23 13.17 -3.66
CA CYS A 90 -3.28 11.70 -3.77
C CYS A 90 -4.19 11.27 -4.93
N SER A 91 -5.27 12.01 -5.14
CA SER A 91 -6.22 11.79 -6.23
C SER A 91 -5.64 12.02 -7.64
N GLY A 92 -4.46 12.62 -7.77
CA GLY A 92 -3.77 12.72 -9.06
C GLY A 92 -3.35 11.36 -9.63
N CYS A 93 -3.02 10.40 -8.76
CA CYS A 93 -2.62 9.05 -9.15
C CYS A 93 -3.64 7.97 -8.78
N HIS A 94 -4.40 8.18 -7.71
CA HIS A 94 -5.39 7.22 -7.21
C HIS A 94 -6.81 7.61 -7.65
N ASN A 95 -7.12 7.44 -8.92
CA ASN A 95 -8.37 7.98 -9.51
C ASN A 95 -9.09 7.06 -10.50
N VAL A 96 -8.56 5.87 -10.81
CA VAL A 96 -9.18 4.96 -11.78
C VAL A 96 -9.69 3.68 -11.11
N PRO A 97 -11.00 3.36 -11.19
CA PRO A 97 -12.04 4.10 -11.91
C PRO A 97 -12.65 5.26 -11.11
N VAL A 98 -12.30 5.38 -9.83
CA VAL A 98 -12.81 6.39 -8.89
C VAL A 98 -11.69 6.85 -7.97
N THR A 99 -11.86 7.99 -7.30
CA THR A 99 -10.93 8.48 -6.28
C THR A 99 -10.67 7.43 -5.19
N GLY A 100 -9.39 7.22 -4.86
CA GLY A 100 -8.93 6.20 -3.91
C GLY A 100 -8.63 4.83 -4.53
N ALA A 101 -9.02 4.61 -5.79
CA ALA A 101 -8.68 3.40 -6.52
C ALA A 101 -7.23 3.45 -7.06
N GLY A 102 -6.92 2.60 -8.05
CA GLY A 102 -5.59 2.56 -8.64
C GLY A 102 -5.38 3.69 -9.64
N GLY A 103 -4.26 3.62 -10.36
CA GLY A 103 -3.95 4.49 -11.49
C GLY A 103 -3.63 3.68 -12.75
N ASP A 104 -3.70 4.35 -13.90
CA ASP A 104 -3.23 3.84 -15.18
C ASP A 104 -1.69 3.90 -15.32
N ARG A 105 -1.20 3.78 -16.55
CA ARG A 105 0.23 3.82 -16.88
C ARG A 105 0.81 5.24 -16.99
N VAL A 106 0.02 6.30 -16.89
CA VAL A 106 0.51 7.69 -16.84
C VAL A 106 0.69 8.16 -15.39
N THR A 107 0.03 7.47 -14.47
CA THR A 107 0.00 7.73 -13.02
C THR A 107 0.83 6.72 -12.22
N GLU A 108 1.76 6.01 -12.87
CA GLU A 108 2.78 5.18 -12.22
C GLU A 108 3.75 6.03 -11.40
N VAL A 109 4.40 5.41 -10.41
CA VAL A 109 5.33 6.10 -9.52
C VAL A 109 6.75 5.59 -9.69
N PHE A 110 7.70 6.50 -9.62
CA PHE A 110 9.13 6.22 -9.64
C PHE A 110 9.64 6.18 -8.20
N VAL A 111 9.76 4.98 -7.65
CA VAL A 111 10.17 4.81 -6.26
C VAL A 111 11.69 4.67 -6.15
N LEU A 112 12.20 5.08 -4.99
CA LEU A 112 13.61 5.14 -4.61
C LEU A 112 14.39 6.30 -5.25
N ALA A 113 13.90 6.93 -6.32
CA ALA A 113 14.49 8.16 -6.84
C ALA A 113 14.39 9.34 -5.88
N GLN A 114 13.48 9.31 -4.90
CA GLN A 114 13.39 10.33 -3.84
C GLN A 114 14.59 10.42 -2.90
N ARG A 115 15.59 9.55 -3.06
CA ARG A 115 16.90 9.66 -2.38
C ARG A 115 17.83 10.67 -3.05
N PHE A 116 17.53 11.09 -4.27
CA PHE A 116 18.24 12.16 -4.96
C PHE A 116 17.65 13.52 -4.59
N ASP A 117 18.47 14.58 -4.64
CA ASP A 117 17.93 15.95 -4.60
C ASP A 117 17.02 16.15 -5.81
N ARG A 118 17.56 15.90 -7.01
CA ARG A 118 16.85 15.90 -8.29
C ARG A 118 17.69 15.19 -9.33
N LEU A 119 17.14 14.20 -10.02
CA LEU A 119 17.85 13.53 -11.11
C LEU A 119 18.14 14.51 -12.26
N THR A 120 19.43 14.65 -12.59
CA THR A 120 19.92 15.51 -13.69
C THR A 120 20.64 14.71 -14.76
N PHE A 121 21.20 13.56 -14.40
CA PHE A 121 22.08 12.76 -15.24
C PHE A 121 23.28 13.54 -15.82
N ASP A 122 23.62 14.68 -15.20
CA ASP A 122 24.77 15.50 -15.59
C ASP A 122 26.06 14.80 -15.16
N ARG A 123 26.75 14.18 -16.11
CA ARG A 123 27.97 13.42 -15.85
C ARG A 123 29.12 14.25 -15.28
N THR A 124 29.00 15.58 -15.27
CA THR A 124 29.98 16.48 -14.67
C THR A 124 29.73 16.76 -13.19
N ASP A 125 28.57 16.33 -12.65
CA ASP A 125 28.21 16.47 -11.24
C ASP A 125 28.66 15.25 -10.41
N PRO A 126 29.71 15.37 -9.58
CA PRO A 126 30.23 14.26 -8.80
C PRO A 126 29.54 14.12 -7.43
N ILE A 127 28.58 14.99 -7.09
CA ILE A 127 28.00 15.02 -5.74
C ILE A 127 27.04 13.83 -5.59
N GLY A 128 27.41 12.93 -4.67
CA GLY A 128 26.63 11.74 -4.31
C GLY A 128 25.16 12.06 -4.04
N THR A 129 24.27 11.40 -4.77
CA THR A 129 22.81 11.57 -4.67
C THR A 129 22.29 13.00 -4.88
N ARG A 130 23.08 13.89 -5.51
CA ARG A 130 22.54 15.18 -5.99
C ARG A 130 21.66 14.96 -7.22
N GLY A 131 22.19 14.30 -8.25
CA GLY A 131 21.40 14.03 -9.46
C GLY A 131 22.02 13.15 -10.54
N ALA A 132 23.33 12.89 -10.50
CA ALA A 132 24.02 12.15 -11.56
C ALA A 132 24.74 10.88 -11.09
N VAL A 133 25.12 10.82 -9.81
CA VAL A 133 25.80 9.67 -9.22
C VAL A 133 25.09 9.18 -7.97
N ASP A 134 25.08 7.87 -7.76
CA ASP A 134 24.49 7.22 -6.58
C ASP A 134 25.34 7.40 -5.31
N GLU A 135 24.96 6.72 -4.24
CA GLU A 135 25.66 6.68 -2.95
C GLU A 135 27.13 6.24 -3.06
N SER A 136 27.48 5.49 -4.10
CA SER A 136 28.84 4.98 -4.37
C SER A 136 29.65 5.86 -5.33
N GLY A 137 29.06 6.94 -5.83
CA GLY A 137 29.67 7.80 -6.84
C GLY A 137 29.60 7.24 -8.26
N LYS A 138 28.79 6.19 -8.50
CA LYS A 138 28.60 5.61 -9.83
C LYS A 138 27.50 6.36 -10.57
N LEU A 139 27.72 6.62 -11.86
CA LEU A 139 26.72 7.26 -12.72
C LEU A 139 25.43 6.46 -12.77
N VAL A 140 24.31 7.15 -12.56
CA VAL A 140 22.97 6.57 -12.68
C VAL A 140 22.33 6.88 -14.02
N THR A 141 21.35 6.04 -14.38
CA THR A 141 20.49 6.18 -15.56
C THR A 141 19.03 5.97 -15.13
N MET A 142 18.07 6.19 -16.02
CA MET A 142 16.66 5.91 -15.70
C MET A 142 16.42 4.45 -15.31
N GLU A 143 17.24 3.53 -15.84
CA GLU A 143 17.13 2.09 -15.63
C GLU A 143 17.66 1.63 -14.27
N ASN A 144 18.44 2.44 -13.54
CA ASN A 144 19.02 2.04 -12.25
C ASN A 144 18.86 3.09 -11.13
N ALA A 145 18.31 4.26 -11.44
CA ALA A 145 18.05 5.30 -10.45
C ALA A 145 16.75 5.06 -9.68
N THR A 146 15.83 4.23 -10.17
CA THR A 146 14.46 4.12 -9.66
C THR A 146 13.86 2.76 -10.01
N ASP A 147 12.83 2.36 -9.27
CA ASP A 147 11.90 1.32 -9.72
C ASP A 147 10.59 1.96 -10.19
N ASP A 148 9.99 1.39 -11.22
CA ASP A 148 8.73 1.84 -11.80
C ASP A 148 7.59 0.95 -11.27
N ARG A 149 6.62 1.56 -10.59
CA ARG A 149 5.51 0.84 -9.96
C ARG A 149 4.16 1.42 -10.33
N LYS A 150 3.24 0.53 -10.70
CA LYS A 150 1.83 0.86 -10.88
C LYS A 150 1.20 1.35 -9.57
N THR A 151 0.46 2.44 -9.65
CA THR A 151 -0.35 2.93 -8.53
C THR A 151 -1.39 1.90 -8.08
N ILE A 152 -1.37 1.61 -6.77
CA ILE A 152 -2.20 0.59 -6.15
C ILE A 152 -3.59 1.13 -5.78
N GLY A 153 -4.63 0.30 -5.86
CA GLY A 153 -5.94 0.67 -5.32
C GLY A 153 -6.01 0.49 -3.81
N MET A 154 -6.76 1.38 -3.14
CA MET A 154 -6.95 1.35 -1.68
C MET A 154 -8.35 0.90 -1.24
N ASN A 155 -9.24 0.57 -2.19
CA ASN A 155 -10.54 -0.02 -1.88
C ASN A 155 -10.39 -1.29 -1.03
N GLY A 156 -11.04 -1.30 0.14
CA GLY A 156 -10.96 -2.38 1.11
C GLY A 156 -9.63 -2.49 1.88
N ALA A 157 -8.73 -1.50 1.77
CA ALA A 157 -7.43 -1.53 2.45
C ALA A 157 -7.52 -1.66 3.97
N GLY A 158 -8.60 -1.14 4.60
CA GLY A 158 -8.84 -1.34 6.04
C GLY A 158 -8.91 -2.82 6.43
N PHE A 159 -9.65 -3.65 5.68
CA PHE A 159 -9.71 -5.10 5.94
C PHE A 159 -8.38 -5.80 5.69
N VAL A 160 -7.67 -5.38 4.65
CA VAL A 160 -6.35 -5.93 4.29
C VAL A 160 -5.31 -5.62 5.37
N GLU A 161 -5.32 -4.40 5.90
CA GLU A 161 -4.45 -4.04 7.01
C GLU A 161 -4.83 -4.82 8.27
N MET A 162 -6.12 -4.94 8.61
CA MET A 162 -6.54 -5.72 9.77
C MET A 162 -6.17 -7.20 9.66
N LEU A 163 -6.21 -7.80 8.45
CA LEU A 163 -5.66 -9.14 8.21
C LEU A 163 -4.17 -9.18 8.54
N ALA A 164 -3.38 -8.25 8.00
CA ALA A 164 -1.94 -8.20 8.25
C ALA A 164 -1.61 -8.01 9.74
N ARG A 165 -2.38 -7.18 10.46
CA ARG A 165 -2.24 -7.01 11.92
C ARG A 165 -2.49 -8.33 12.64
N GLN A 166 -3.60 -9.03 12.36
CA GLN A 166 -3.87 -10.34 12.97
C GLN A 166 -2.81 -11.38 12.63
N MET A 167 -2.40 -11.47 11.36
CA MET A 167 -1.37 -12.41 10.94
C MET A 167 -0.04 -12.13 11.64
N THR A 168 0.34 -10.85 11.77
CA THR A 168 1.52 -10.44 12.53
C THR A 168 1.46 -10.92 13.98
N ALA A 169 0.34 -10.71 14.66
CA ALA A 169 0.19 -11.15 16.05
C ALA A 169 0.24 -12.68 16.21
N GLU A 170 -0.35 -13.43 15.27
CA GLU A 170 -0.28 -14.89 15.22
C GLU A 170 1.18 -15.36 15.07
N LEU A 171 1.94 -14.81 14.11
CA LEU A 171 3.35 -15.15 13.89
C LEU A 171 4.25 -14.76 15.08
N GLN A 172 3.99 -13.60 15.70
CA GLN A 172 4.71 -13.17 16.90
C GLN A 172 4.42 -14.08 18.10
N THR A 173 3.20 -14.60 18.22
CA THR A 173 2.84 -15.57 19.26
C THR A 173 3.63 -16.87 19.08
N GLU A 174 3.75 -17.38 17.85
CA GLU A 174 4.56 -18.57 17.55
C GLU A 174 6.06 -18.33 17.84
N ARG A 175 6.59 -17.17 17.44
CA ARG A 175 7.96 -16.74 17.77
C ARG A 175 8.18 -16.72 19.27
N ASP A 176 7.35 -16.01 20.01
CA ASP A 176 7.53 -15.80 21.46
C ASP A 176 7.37 -17.10 22.26
N ALA A 177 6.61 -18.06 21.71
CA ALA A 177 6.47 -19.40 22.26
C ALA A 177 7.65 -20.34 21.94
N THR A 178 8.57 -19.97 21.05
CA THR A 178 9.69 -20.83 20.60
C THR A 178 10.86 -20.81 21.61
N PRO A 179 11.13 -21.90 22.34
CA PRO A 179 12.22 -21.92 23.32
C PRO A 179 13.61 -21.92 22.67
N PRO A 180 14.66 -21.41 23.36
CA PRO A 180 16.04 -21.58 22.91
C PRO A 180 16.39 -23.05 22.65
N GLY A 181 17.08 -23.31 21.54
CA GLY A 181 17.46 -24.65 21.07
C GLY A 181 16.37 -25.38 20.28
N SER A 182 15.33 -24.69 19.79
CA SER A 182 14.21 -25.30 19.07
C SER A 182 13.79 -24.52 17.82
N SER A 183 12.93 -25.15 17.02
CA SER A 183 12.33 -24.56 15.82
C SER A 183 10.82 -24.74 15.84
N THR A 184 10.10 -23.73 15.38
CA THR A 184 8.63 -23.73 15.29
C THR A 184 8.20 -23.37 13.87
N PRO A 185 7.24 -24.08 13.27
CA PRO A 185 6.63 -23.66 12.00
C PRO A 185 5.89 -22.34 12.20
N LEU A 186 6.01 -21.43 11.23
CA LEU A 186 5.29 -20.17 11.22
C LEU A 186 4.05 -20.29 10.32
N THR A 187 2.86 -20.16 10.88
CA THR A 187 1.59 -20.29 10.14
C THR A 187 0.57 -19.28 10.60
N SER A 188 -0.14 -18.66 9.66
CA SER A 188 -1.24 -17.77 9.98
C SER A 188 -2.34 -17.89 8.94
N LYS A 189 -3.60 -18.01 9.40
CA LYS A 189 -4.79 -18.08 8.52
C LYS A 189 -4.71 -19.15 7.42
N GLY A 190 -4.03 -20.27 7.69
CA GLY A 190 -3.80 -21.36 6.75
C GLY A 190 -2.63 -21.15 5.78
N ILE A 191 -1.91 -20.03 5.88
CA ILE A 191 -0.74 -19.69 5.07
C ILE A 191 0.54 -20.01 5.86
N SER A 192 1.46 -20.76 5.26
CA SER A 192 2.77 -21.05 5.85
C SER A 192 3.81 -19.99 5.48
N PHE A 193 4.57 -19.56 6.48
CA PHE A 193 5.73 -18.65 6.37
C PHE A 193 7.05 -19.39 6.61
N GLY A 194 7.06 -20.72 6.51
CA GLY A 194 8.26 -21.53 6.74
C GLY A 194 8.48 -21.85 8.22
N SER A 195 9.73 -21.81 8.68
CA SER A 195 10.07 -22.08 10.08
C SER A 195 11.07 -21.08 10.65
N LEU A 196 10.91 -20.82 11.95
CA LEU A 196 11.82 -19.99 12.73
C LEU A 196 12.57 -20.87 13.72
N THR A 197 13.87 -20.63 13.86
CA THR A 197 14.70 -21.32 14.86
C THR A 197 15.21 -20.32 15.89
N HIS A 198 14.99 -20.62 17.17
CA HIS A 198 15.62 -19.92 18.29
C HIS A 198 16.82 -20.77 18.73
N ASN A 199 18.04 -20.33 18.42
CA ASN A 199 19.25 -21.09 18.71
C ASN A 199 19.47 -21.21 20.23
N ALA A 200 20.23 -22.22 20.65
CA ALA A 200 20.52 -22.45 22.07
C ALA A 200 21.31 -21.30 22.74
N ASP A 201 22.00 -20.48 21.94
CA ASP A 201 22.73 -19.28 22.38
C ASP A 201 21.84 -18.03 22.47
N GLY A 202 20.54 -18.15 22.20
CA GLY A 202 19.56 -17.05 22.25
C GLY A 202 19.48 -16.22 20.98
N THR A 203 20.25 -16.53 19.93
CA THR A 203 20.12 -15.88 18.62
C THR A 203 18.98 -16.49 17.80
N TRP A 204 18.47 -15.77 16.80
CA TRP A 204 17.41 -16.28 15.92
C TRP A 204 17.93 -16.55 14.53
N ASN A 205 17.57 -17.72 13.99
CA ASN A 205 17.80 -18.06 12.59
C ASN A 205 16.48 -17.97 11.81
N VAL A 206 16.46 -17.00 10.90
CA VAL A 206 15.32 -16.66 10.02
C VAL A 206 15.49 -17.19 8.59
N SER A 207 16.55 -17.95 8.28
CA SER A 207 16.88 -18.38 6.91
C SER A 207 15.83 -19.29 6.26
N HIS A 208 14.98 -19.92 7.07
CA HIS A 208 13.90 -20.79 6.63
C HIS A 208 12.53 -20.11 6.68
N ILE A 209 12.48 -18.80 6.98
CA ILE A 209 11.27 -18.01 6.86
C ILE A 209 11.08 -17.58 5.41
N GLN A 210 9.83 -17.62 4.94
CA GLN A 210 9.45 -17.34 3.57
C GLN A 210 8.41 -16.21 3.52
N GLY A 211 8.48 -15.39 2.47
CA GLY A 211 7.44 -14.40 2.17
C GLY A 211 7.37 -13.16 3.06
N LEU A 212 8.31 -12.96 3.99
CA LEU A 212 8.42 -11.73 4.77
C LEU A 212 9.53 -10.81 4.22
N ALA A 213 9.28 -9.51 4.27
CA ALA A 213 10.26 -8.49 3.85
C ALA A 213 11.46 -8.43 4.80
N ALA A 214 12.64 -8.07 4.27
CA ALA A 214 13.89 -8.03 5.04
C ALA A 214 13.80 -7.21 6.35
N PRO A 215 13.15 -6.04 6.42
CA PRO A 215 12.98 -5.30 7.66
C PRO A 215 12.21 -6.07 8.75
N SER A 216 11.36 -7.03 8.37
CA SER A 216 10.61 -7.87 9.30
C SER A 216 11.41 -9.08 9.81
N LEU A 217 12.52 -9.40 9.14
CA LEU A 217 13.40 -10.54 9.45
C LEU A 217 14.68 -10.13 10.19
N SER A 218 15.00 -8.84 10.25
CA SER A 218 16.17 -8.33 10.96
C SER A 218 16.15 -8.74 12.43
N SER A 219 17.23 -9.35 12.90
CA SER A 219 17.35 -9.95 14.22
C SER A 219 18.80 -9.86 14.73
N PRO A 220 19.31 -8.66 15.07
CA PRO A 220 20.69 -8.50 15.52
C PRO A 220 20.90 -9.11 16.91
N GLY A 221 21.86 -10.04 17.00
CA GLY A 221 22.18 -10.75 18.24
C GLY A 221 20.99 -11.57 18.75
N THR A 222 20.54 -11.28 19.97
CA THR A 222 19.41 -11.96 20.62
C THR A 222 18.08 -11.22 20.47
N THR A 223 18.05 -10.11 19.72
CA THR A 223 16.83 -9.35 19.47
C THR A 223 15.91 -10.16 18.56
N PRO A 224 14.67 -10.48 18.97
CA PRO A 224 13.77 -11.27 18.13
C PRO A 224 13.39 -10.55 16.82
N PRO A 225 13.24 -11.28 15.70
CA PRO A 225 12.74 -10.69 14.46
C PRO A 225 11.30 -10.20 14.65
N SER A 226 10.94 -9.05 14.06
CA SER A 226 9.60 -8.47 14.27
C SER A 226 8.47 -9.29 13.65
N LEU A 227 8.73 -10.00 12.55
CA LEU A 227 7.76 -10.82 11.79
C LEU A 227 6.52 -10.06 11.31
N ILE A 228 6.61 -8.72 11.18
CA ILE A 228 5.48 -7.89 10.73
C ILE A 228 5.14 -8.21 9.27
N ILE A 229 3.87 -8.56 9.02
CA ILE A 229 3.30 -8.57 7.66
C ILE A 229 3.12 -7.11 7.21
N ARG A 230 3.69 -6.76 6.07
CA ARG A 230 3.67 -5.41 5.49
C ARG A 230 2.76 -5.41 4.26
N PRO A 231 1.46 -5.08 4.38
CA PRO A 231 0.50 -5.36 3.32
C PRO A 231 0.44 -4.31 2.22
N LEU A 232 1.15 -3.19 2.38
CA LEU A 232 1.11 -2.03 1.48
C LEU A 232 2.43 -1.91 0.71
N HIS A 233 2.35 -1.23 -0.43
CA HIS A 233 3.33 -1.29 -1.54
C HIS A 233 3.39 -2.68 -2.19
N GLN A 234 4.09 -2.76 -3.32
CA GLN A 234 4.19 -3.99 -4.11
C GLN A 234 5.26 -4.95 -3.59
N VAL A 235 6.23 -4.45 -2.81
CA VAL A 235 7.36 -5.23 -2.26
C VAL A 235 7.28 -5.39 -0.74
N GLY A 236 6.13 -5.11 -0.12
CA GLY A 236 5.93 -5.32 1.31
C GLY A 236 6.82 -4.46 2.20
N ASN A 237 6.90 -3.16 1.90
CA ASN A 237 7.72 -2.23 2.68
C ASN A 237 6.91 -1.47 3.75
N VAL A 238 5.61 -1.28 3.55
CA VAL A 238 4.77 -0.37 4.37
C VAL A 238 3.80 -1.16 5.26
N VAL A 239 3.74 -0.81 6.55
CA VAL A 239 3.01 -1.54 7.60
C VAL A 239 1.55 -1.11 7.76
N SER A 240 1.24 0.18 7.51
CA SER A 240 -0.07 0.77 7.79
C SER A 240 -0.45 1.87 6.79
N LEU A 241 -1.75 2.13 6.66
CA LEU A 241 -2.30 3.24 5.87
C LEU A 241 -1.73 4.59 6.34
N ARG A 242 -1.55 4.79 7.65
CA ARG A 242 -0.91 5.98 8.19
C ARG A 242 0.53 6.14 7.70
N GLN A 243 1.33 5.08 7.75
CA GLN A 243 2.70 5.13 7.23
C GLN A 243 2.71 5.39 5.71
N PHE A 244 1.79 4.78 4.96
CA PHE A 244 1.62 5.01 3.52
C PHE A 244 1.37 6.49 3.23
N SER A 245 0.41 7.10 3.92
CA SER A 245 0.04 8.50 3.73
C SER A 245 1.15 9.46 4.15
N ASN A 246 1.80 9.24 5.29
CA ASN A 246 2.97 10.01 5.72
C ASN A 246 4.12 10.00 4.70
N ASN A 247 4.42 8.82 4.16
CA ASN A 247 5.43 8.70 3.11
C ASN A 247 5.02 9.50 1.87
N ALA A 248 3.76 9.38 1.46
CA ALA A 248 3.25 9.98 0.23
C ALA A 248 3.21 11.52 0.30
N PHE A 249 2.72 12.09 1.40
CA PHE A 249 2.69 13.55 1.57
C PHE A 249 4.08 14.17 1.41
N ASN A 250 5.11 13.62 2.07
CA ASN A 250 6.47 14.16 1.94
C ASN A 250 7.10 13.88 0.58
N HIS A 251 7.01 12.63 0.10
CA HIS A 251 7.66 12.24 -1.15
C HIS A 251 7.03 12.95 -2.35
N HIS A 252 5.73 12.71 -2.54
CA HIS A 252 5.02 13.05 -3.77
C HIS A 252 4.55 14.50 -3.77
N HIS A 253 4.08 15.02 -2.63
CA HIS A 253 3.53 16.38 -2.54
C HIS A 253 4.53 17.40 -2.00
N GLY A 254 5.55 16.94 -1.28
CA GLY A 254 6.46 17.83 -0.57
C GLY A 254 5.80 18.51 0.63
N MET A 255 4.87 17.82 1.30
CA MET A 255 4.19 18.27 2.52
C MET A 255 4.69 17.48 3.75
N GLN A 256 4.91 18.13 4.89
CA GLN A 256 5.50 17.54 6.09
C GLN A 256 4.51 17.39 7.26
N ALA A 257 4.27 16.13 7.65
CA ALA A 257 3.48 15.82 8.84
C ALA A 257 4.27 16.07 10.13
N GLU A 258 3.66 16.79 11.08
CA GLU A 258 4.31 17.14 12.36
C GLU A 258 4.72 15.93 13.18
N GLU A 259 3.97 14.83 13.08
CA GLU A 259 4.28 13.55 13.74
C GLU A 259 5.54 12.86 13.21
N ARG A 260 6.05 13.29 12.07
CA ARG A 260 7.22 12.68 11.42
C ARG A 260 8.41 13.63 11.36
N PHE A 261 8.12 14.92 11.18
CA PHE A 261 9.09 15.97 10.93
C PHE A 261 9.33 16.88 12.15
N GLY A 262 8.43 16.82 13.14
CA GLY A 262 8.53 17.53 14.41
C GLY A 262 7.49 18.64 14.55
N LEU A 263 6.94 18.79 15.76
CA LEU A 263 6.00 19.86 16.09
C LEU A 263 6.73 21.22 16.10
N ASN A 264 6.16 22.21 15.41
CA ASN A 264 6.70 23.56 15.20
C ASN A 264 8.07 23.57 14.52
N ALA A 265 8.37 22.56 13.71
CA ALA A 265 9.60 22.47 12.93
C ALA A 265 9.33 22.82 11.46
N ASP A 266 10.34 23.41 10.81
CA ASP A 266 10.43 23.63 9.36
C ASP A 266 11.74 22.97 8.82
N PRO A 267 11.82 21.63 8.78
CA PRO A 267 13.03 20.94 8.31
C PRO A 267 13.38 21.15 6.83
N ASP A 268 12.41 21.48 5.97
CA ASP A 268 12.65 21.69 4.54
C ASP A 268 12.75 23.15 4.11
N GLY A 269 12.57 24.09 5.03
CA GLY A 269 12.94 25.50 4.91
C GLY A 269 12.06 26.29 3.96
N ASP A 270 10.78 25.93 3.85
CA ASP A 270 9.83 26.64 3.01
C ASP A 270 9.09 27.79 3.74
N GLY A 271 9.29 27.89 5.06
CA GLY A 271 8.71 28.91 5.92
C GLY A 271 7.38 28.51 6.56
N PHE A 272 6.93 27.26 6.40
CA PHE A 272 5.75 26.70 7.03
C PHE A 272 6.15 25.73 8.15
N THR A 273 5.29 25.62 9.15
CA THR A 273 5.42 24.65 10.24
C THR A 273 4.06 24.03 10.48
N ASN A 274 4.02 22.76 10.90
CA ASN A 274 2.76 22.03 11.16
C ASN A 274 1.85 21.98 9.92
N GLU A 275 2.43 21.68 8.76
CA GLU A 275 1.70 21.67 7.48
C GLU A 275 0.59 20.61 7.44
N LEU A 276 0.80 19.47 8.12
CA LEU A 276 -0.21 18.43 8.34
C LEU A 276 -0.18 17.97 9.80
N THR A 277 -1.35 17.99 10.45
CA THR A 277 -1.49 17.63 11.86
C THR A 277 -1.66 16.13 12.09
N VAL A 278 -1.49 15.66 13.33
CA VAL A 278 -1.84 14.26 13.67
C VAL A 278 -3.31 13.97 13.35
N ALA A 279 -4.21 14.93 13.61
CA ALA A 279 -5.63 14.80 13.30
C ALA A 279 -5.89 14.65 11.79
N ASP A 280 -5.18 15.39 10.94
CA ASP A 280 -5.28 15.26 9.48
C ASP A 280 -4.88 13.86 9.01
N LEU A 281 -3.73 13.36 9.51
CA LEU A 281 -3.22 12.03 9.17
C LEU A 281 -4.15 10.92 9.67
N THR A 282 -4.84 11.13 10.80
CA THR A 282 -5.89 10.23 11.27
C THR A 282 -7.09 10.24 10.32
N ALA A 283 -7.57 11.43 9.93
CA ALA A 283 -8.72 11.57 9.05
C ALA A 283 -8.51 10.90 7.69
N VAL A 284 -7.37 11.15 7.02
CA VAL A 284 -7.06 10.55 5.71
C VAL A 284 -6.90 9.02 5.81
N SER A 285 -6.29 8.52 6.90
CA SER A 285 -6.16 7.07 7.13
C SER A 285 -7.52 6.40 7.31
N LEU A 286 -8.45 7.03 8.04
CA LEU A 286 -9.83 6.54 8.16
C LEU A 286 -10.57 6.57 6.83
N PHE A 287 -10.40 7.64 6.04
CA PHE A 287 -10.99 7.70 4.70
C PHE A 287 -10.52 6.52 3.85
N GLN A 288 -9.21 6.25 3.80
CA GLN A 288 -8.66 5.12 3.06
C GLN A 288 -9.16 3.77 3.59
N ALA A 289 -9.16 3.57 4.92
CA ALA A 289 -9.63 2.35 5.56
C ALA A 289 -11.11 2.09 5.30
N THR A 290 -11.89 3.17 5.16
CA THR A 290 -13.33 3.16 4.91
C THR A 290 -13.68 3.43 3.44
N LEU A 291 -12.78 3.21 2.48
CA LEU A 291 -13.20 3.10 1.09
C LEU A 291 -14.10 1.86 0.92
N PRO A 292 -15.13 1.90 0.04
CA PRO A 292 -15.92 0.73 -0.30
C PRO A 292 -15.04 -0.44 -0.74
N VAL A 293 -15.43 -1.66 -0.38
CA VAL A 293 -14.68 -2.84 -0.84
C VAL A 293 -14.95 -3.10 -2.32
N PRO A 294 -13.97 -3.65 -3.07
CA PRO A 294 -14.23 -4.13 -4.41
C PRO A 294 -15.25 -5.29 -4.42
N GLY A 295 -15.77 -5.60 -5.60
CA GLY A 295 -16.73 -6.68 -5.79
C GLY A 295 -16.63 -7.29 -7.17
N ARG A 296 -17.75 -7.85 -7.64
CA ARG A 296 -17.85 -8.49 -8.95
C ARG A 296 -18.85 -7.79 -9.84
N VAL A 297 -18.46 -7.52 -11.09
CA VAL A 297 -19.37 -7.13 -12.18
C VAL A 297 -19.55 -8.34 -13.08
N ILE A 298 -20.77 -8.89 -13.10
CA ILE A 298 -21.11 -10.10 -13.88
C ILE A 298 -22.30 -9.79 -14.78
N PRO A 299 -22.05 -9.54 -16.09
CA PRO A 299 -23.10 -9.23 -17.05
C PRO A 299 -24.25 -10.24 -17.06
N ASN A 300 -25.46 -9.80 -17.43
CA ASN A 300 -26.64 -10.66 -17.60
C ASN A 300 -26.64 -11.44 -18.92
N ASP A 301 -25.47 -11.91 -19.33
CA ASP A 301 -25.28 -12.80 -20.48
C ASP A 301 -25.05 -14.23 -19.96
N PRO A 302 -25.87 -15.23 -20.35
CA PRO A 302 -25.71 -16.61 -19.88
C PRO A 302 -24.34 -17.23 -20.15
N ALA A 303 -23.69 -16.87 -21.26
CA ALA A 303 -22.35 -17.35 -21.58
C ALA A 303 -21.31 -16.73 -20.64
N VAL A 304 -21.41 -15.43 -20.34
CA VAL A 304 -20.50 -14.74 -19.40
C VAL A 304 -20.69 -15.22 -17.96
N GLU A 305 -21.92 -15.50 -17.54
CA GLU A 305 -22.20 -16.12 -16.25
C GLU A 305 -21.57 -17.51 -16.17
N GLN A 306 -21.76 -18.34 -17.20
CA GLN A 306 -21.16 -19.66 -17.23
C GLN A 306 -19.63 -19.59 -17.19
N ALA A 307 -19.03 -18.70 -17.98
CA ALA A 307 -17.58 -18.47 -18.01
C ALA A 307 -17.05 -18.01 -16.65
N ASN A 308 -17.77 -17.12 -15.95
CA ASN A 308 -17.40 -16.69 -14.59
C ASN A 308 -17.38 -17.84 -13.58
N ARG A 309 -18.37 -18.74 -13.66
CA ARG A 309 -18.49 -19.90 -12.76
C ARG A 309 -17.39 -20.93 -13.04
N LEU A 310 -17.20 -21.27 -14.32
CA LEU A 310 -16.18 -22.23 -14.73
C LEU A 310 -14.78 -21.67 -14.48
N GLY A 311 -14.55 -20.39 -14.79
CA GLY A 311 -13.28 -19.71 -14.58
C GLY A 311 -12.85 -19.68 -13.12
N GLU A 312 -13.78 -19.43 -12.20
CA GLU A 312 -13.51 -19.50 -10.76
C GLU A 312 -13.19 -20.93 -10.31
N ALA A 313 -13.87 -21.93 -10.85
CA ALA A 313 -13.55 -23.34 -10.58
C ALA A 313 -12.16 -23.72 -11.10
N VAL A 314 -11.82 -23.31 -12.33
CA VAL A 314 -10.51 -23.52 -12.97
C VAL A 314 -9.41 -22.83 -12.16
N PHE A 315 -9.62 -21.58 -11.75
CA PHE A 315 -8.69 -20.81 -10.91
C PHE A 315 -8.29 -21.57 -9.64
N ASN A 316 -9.27 -22.20 -8.97
CA ASN A 316 -9.01 -23.05 -7.81
C ASN A 316 -8.33 -24.37 -8.20
N GLN A 317 -8.80 -25.02 -9.28
CA GLN A 317 -8.32 -26.33 -9.72
C GLN A 317 -6.84 -26.31 -10.15
N ILE A 318 -6.40 -25.28 -10.87
CA ILE A 318 -5.01 -25.16 -11.33
C ILE A 318 -4.07 -24.58 -10.27
N GLY A 319 -4.59 -24.27 -9.08
CA GLY A 319 -3.80 -23.85 -7.93
C GLY A 319 -3.49 -22.36 -7.86
N CYS A 320 -4.14 -21.48 -8.63
CA CYS A 320 -3.92 -20.03 -8.48
C CYS A 320 -4.27 -19.55 -7.06
N ALA A 321 -5.29 -20.16 -6.45
CA ALA A 321 -5.77 -19.84 -5.11
C ALA A 321 -4.78 -20.17 -3.98
N THR A 322 -3.65 -20.85 -4.24
CA THR A 322 -2.64 -21.13 -3.21
C THR A 322 -1.92 -19.86 -2.76
N CYS A 323 -1.67 -18.93 -3.68
CA CYS A 323 -1.14 -17.59 -3.37
C CYS A 323 -2.27 -16.57 -3.35
N HIS A 324 -3.20 -16.63 -4.30
CA HIS A 324 -4.33 -15.71 -4.39
C HIS A 324 -5.51 -16.14 -3.51
N ALA A 325 -5.25 -16.22 -2.21
CA ALA A 325 -6.18 -16.77 -1.23
C ALA A 325 -7.26 -15.77 -0.75
N THR A 326 -8.41 -16.33 -0.35
CA THR A 326 -9.40 -15.61 0.46
C THR A 326 -9.13 -15.91 1.93
N LEU A 327 -8.96 -14.87 2.74
CA LEU A 327 -8.51 -15.03 4.13
C LEU A 327 -9.60 -14.67 5.15
N PRO A 328 -9.72 -15.42 6.27
CA PRO A 328 -10.65 -15.10 7.35
C PRO A 328 -10.06 -14.06 8.32
N LEU A 329 -10.79 -12.97 8.53
CA LEU A 329 -10.57 -12.03 9.62
C LEU A 329 -11.45 -12.43 10.80
N THR A 330 -10.86 -12.68 11.96
CA THR A 330 -11.59 -13.30 13.08
C THR A 330 -11.99 -12.28 14.15
N ALA A 331 -13.08 -12.55 14.86
CA ALA A 331 -13.50 -11.72 16.00
C ALA A 331 -12.51 -11.80 17.18
N ASN A 332 -11.65 -12.82 17.22
CA ASN A 332 -10.67 -12.98 18.28
C ASN A 332 -9.38 -12.26 17.87
N HIS A 333 -8.65 -11.72 18.85
CA HIS A 333 -7.33 -11.11 18.63
C HIS A 333 -7.35 -9.90 17.70
N ASN A 334 -7.90 -8.77 18.16
CA ASN A 334 -7.58 -7.47 17.57
C ASN A 334 -6.30 -6.92 18.25
N PRO A 335 -5.13 -7.00 17.59
CA PRO A 335 -3.86 -6.60 18.23
C PRO A 335 -3.90 -5.11 18.56
N GLY A 336 -3.49 -4.74 19.77
CA GLY A 336 -3.56 -3.37 20.28
C GLY A 336 -4.91 -2.97 20.90
N LEU A 337 -6.00 -3.69 20.62
CA LEU A 337 -7.31 -3.53 21.28
C LEU A 337 -7.91 -4.88 21.73
N PRO A 338 -7.34 -5.52 22.77
CA PRO A 338 -7.86 -6.80 23.26
C PRO A 338 -9.36 -6.75 23.59
N GLY A 339 -10.10 -7.76 23.16
CA GLY A 339 -11.55 -7.87 23.38
C GLY A 339 -12.42 -7.21 22.31
N GLN A 340 -11.84 -6.43 21.38
CA GLN A 340 -12.56 -5.96 20.19
C GLN A 340 -12.48 -6.99 19.05
N PRO A 341 -13.51 -7.09 18.18
CA PRO A 341 -13.43 -7.89 16.97
C PRO A 341 -12.32 -7.45 16.01
N GLY A 342 -11.74 -8.38 15.25
CA GLY A 342 -10.64 -8.09 14.31
C GLY A 342 -10.99 -7.17 13.15
N TRP A 343 -12.27 -6.91 12.88
CA TRP A 343 -12.73 -5.93 11.88
C TRP A 343 -12.99 -4.53 12.45
N ILE A 344 -12.75 -4.32 13.75
CA ILE A 344 -12.69 -2.98 14.32
C ILE A 344 -11.33 -2.39 13.98
N TYR A 345 -11.30 -1.57 12.93
CA TYR A 345 -10.12 -0.79 12.56
C TYR A 345 -9.88 0.31 13.59
N PHE A 346 -8.62 0.68 13.78
CA PHE A 346 -8.28 1.82 14.61
C PHE A 346 -6.94 2.45 14.24
N GLU A 347 -6.85 3.77 14.45
CA GLU A 347 -5.62 4.55 14.42
C GLU A 347 -5.31 5.13 15.79
N PRO A 348 -4.02 5.25 16.17
CA PRO A 348 -2.85 4.74 15.46
C PRO A 348 -2.73 3.20 15.48
N SER A 349 -2.18 2.61 14.42
CA SER A 349 -1.82 1.18 14.38
C SER A 349 -0.80 0.81 15.48
N PRO A 350 -0.92 -0.36 16.13
CA PRO A 350 0.05 -0.80 17.14
C PRO A 350 1.40 -1.19 16.53
N TYR A 351 1.47 -1.31 15.21
CA TYR A 351 2.69 -1.64 14.47
C TYR A 351 3.25 -0.43 13.70
N ASN A 352 2.76 0.79 13.96
CA ASN A 352 3.34 1.99 13.37
C ASN A 352 4.85 2.06 13.68
N PRO A 353 5.72 2.40 12.70
CA PRO A 353 7.15 2.46 12.95
C PRO A 353 7.46 3.49 14.03
N ALA A 354 8.29 3.15 15.02
CA ALA A 354 8.57 4.06 16.15
C ALA A 354 9.36 5.32 15.76
N VAL A 355 10.12 5.26 14.65
CA VAL A 355 11.10 6.30 14.28
C VAL A 355 10.77 6.88 12.91
N GLY A 356 10.66 8.21 12.82
CA GLY A 356 10.63 8.98 11.59
C GLY A 356 11.99 9.64 11.29
N PRO A 357 12.12 10.39 10.18
CA PRO A 357 13.38 11.05 9.79
C PRO A 357 13.89 12.07 10.81
N ASN A 358 13.00 12.85 11.45
CA ASN A 358 13.38 13.92 12.38
C ASN A 358 12.72 13.75 13.76
N SER A 359 11.55 13.11 13.85
CA SER A 359 10.78 12.90 15.08
C SER A 359 10.32 11.43 15.18
N PRO A 360 10.05 10.90 16.39
CA PRO A 360 9.31 9.64 16.53
C PRO A 360 7.93 9.75 15.88
N ASN A 361 7.48 8.72 15.14
CA ASN A 361 6.12 8.72 14.60
C ASN A 361 5.10 8.44 15.71
N LEU A 362 3.86 8.87 15.51
CA LEU A 362 2.76 8.64 16.45
C LEU A 362 2.57 7.17 16.82
N GLN A 363 2.55 6.92 18.13
CA GLN A 363 2.32 5.62 18.74
C GLN A 363 0.95 5.52 19.42
N LEU A 364 0.43 4.31 19.54
CA LEU A 364 -0.76 4.04 20.36
C LEU A 364 -0.46 4.25 21.84
N GLY A 365 -1.24 5.10 22.51
CA GLY A 365 -1.07 5.38 23.94
C GLY A 365 -2.00 6.48 24.46
N PRO A 366 -1.79 6.99 25.68
CA PRO A 366 -2.47 8.18 26.16
C PRO A 366 -2.19 9.39 25.25
N ALA A 367 -3.11 10.36 25.20
CA ALA A 367 -2.92 11.58 24.42
C ALA A 367 -1.69 12.37 24.92
N ASN A 368 -0.68 12.48 24.04
CA ASN A 368 0.55 13.23 24.24
C ASN A 368 1.14 13.58 22.86
N TYR A 369 0.44 14.46 22.15
CA TYR A 369 0.76 14.79 20.77
C TYR A 369 2.13 15.49 20.62
N PRO A 370 2.84 15.26 19.49
CA PRO A 370 2.48 14.36 18.39
C PRO A 370 3.00 12.92 18.60
N ILE A 371 3.41 12.57 19.81
CA ILE A 371 4.13 11.30 20.11
C ILE A 371 3.17 10.13 20.31
N SER A 372 2.03 10.35 20.98
CA SER A 372 1.03 9.30 21.16
C SER A 372 -0.41 9.82 21.20
N ALA A 373 -1.33 8.99 20.74
CA ALA A 373 -2.77 9.24 20.77
C ALA A 373 -3.54 7.96 21.13
N PRO A 374 -4.71 8.09 21.78
CA PRO A 374 -5.56 6.93 22.07
C PRO A 374 -6.14 6.34 20.78
N ALA A 375 -6.64 5.11 20.84
CA ALA A 375 -7.26 4.51 19.67
C ALA A 375 -8.57 5.21 19.29
N LEU A 376 -8.66 5.68 18.05
CA LEU A 376 -9.91 6.06 17.41
C LEU A 376 -10.40 4.89 16.55
N THR A 377 -11.57 4.33 16.87
CA THR A 377 -12.06 3.06 16.31
C THR A 377 -13.16 3.24 15.26
N VAL A 378 -13.19 2.32 14.30
CA VAL A 378 -14.22 2.21 13.26
C VAL A 378 -14.58 0.75 13.00
N ASP A 379 -15.86 0.41 13.07
CA ASP A 379 -16.36 -0.89 12.62
C ASP A 379 -16.45 -0.94 11.09
N LEU A 380 -15.51 -1.66 10.45
CA LEU A 380 -15.45 -1.77 9.00
C LEU A 380 -16.65 -2.50 8.37
N THR A 381 -17.49 -3.17 9.17
CA THR A 381 -18.68 -3.91 8.69
C THR A 381 -19.98 -3.09 8.78
N SER A 382 -19.88 -1.88 9.32
CA SER A 382 -21.03 -0.99 9.56
C SER A 382 -21.69 -0.50 8.28
N ASP A 383 -23.03 -0.54 8.27
CA ASP A 383 -23.88 0.06 7.23
C ASP A 383 -23.81 1.59 7.17
N MET A 384 -23.25 2.22 8.20
CA MET A 384 -23.08 3.68 8.23
C MET A 384 -21.89 4.14 7.39
N LEU A 385 -21.03 3.21 6.96
CA LEU A 385 -19.91 3.49 6.07
C LEU A 385 -20.35 3.40 4.60
N PRO A 386 -19.63 4.04 3.66
CA PRO A 386 -19.90 3.90 2.23
C PRO A 386 -20.00 2.43 1.79
N LEU A 387 -21.05 2.07 1.08
CA LEU A 387 -21.28 0.70 0.58
C LEU A 387 -20.54 0.44 -0.76
N PRO A 388 -20.27 -0.83 -1.11
CA PRO A 388 -20.58 -2.04 -0.34
C PRO A 388 -19.56 -2.37 0.76
N ARG A 389 -19.96 -3.24 1.69
CA ARG A 389 -19.16 -3.72 2.82
C ARG A 389 -19.21 -5.23 2.96
N LEU A 390 -18.12 -5.80 3.46
CA LEU A 390 -18.10 -7.18 3.97
C LEU A 390 -18.86 -7.26 5.30
N ARG A 391 -19.39 -8.44 5.60
CA ARG A 391 -20.20 -8.68 6.79
C ARG A 391 -19.59 -9.74 7.68
N ALA A 392 -19.77 -9.54 8.98
CA ALA A 392 -19.44 -10.55 9.97
C ALA A 392 -20.51 -11.63 9.99
N HIS A 393 -20.09 -12.88 9.86
CA HIS A 393 -20.93 -14.07 10.00
C HIS A 393 -20.23 -15.06 10.94
N HIS A 394 -20.91 -15.45 12.03
CA HIS A 394 -20.39 -16.38 13.03
C HIS A 394 -18.98 -16.03 13.57
N GLY A 395 -18.73 -14.74 13.82
CA GLY A 395 -17.45 -14.28 14.37
C GLY A 395 -16.31 -14.19 13.34
N LEU A 396 -16.63 -14.26 12.05
CA LEU A 396 -15.65 -14.16 10.96
C LEU A 396 -16.12 -13.14 9.91
N VAL A 397 -15.18 -12.41 9.34
CA VAL A 397 -15.36 -11.68 8.08
C VAL A 397 -14.47 -12.36 7.04
N MET A 398 -15.08 -12.91 5.99
CA MET A 398 -14.31 -13.44 4.87
C MET A 398 -13.87 -12.29 3.98
N VAL A 399 -12.55 -12.13 3.79
CA VAL A 399 -11.97 -11.06 2.99
C VAL A 399 -11.45 -11.66 1.68
N PRO A 400 -12.21 -11.56 0.57
CA PRO A 400 -11.82 -12.11 -0.73
C PRO A 400 -10.87 -11.16 -1.44
N ALA A 401 -9.74 -10.82 -0.81
CA ALA A 401 -8.72 -9.96 -1.40
C ALA A 401 -7.84 -10.69 -2.43
N TYR A 402 -7.92 -12.03 -2.47
CA TYR A 402 -7.13 -12.89 -3.35
C TYR A 402 -5.62 -12.66 -3.19
N THR A 403 -5.16 -12.76 -1.95
CA THR A 403 -3.76 -12.57 -1.56
C THR A 403 -3.49 -13.32 -0.27
N ASP A 404 -2.32 -13.94 -0.19
CA ASP A 404 -1.77 -14.54 1.02
C ASP A 404 -0.87 -13.57 1.81
N LEU A 405 -0.73 -12.34 1.31
CA LEU A 405 0.12 -11.28 1.86
C LEU A 405 1.61 -11.64 1.98
N LYS A 406 2.07 -12.65 1.24
CA LYS A 406 3.48 -13.05 1.15
C LYS A 406 4.17 -12.40 -0.03
N LEU A 407 5.48 -12.19 0.13
CA LEU A 407 6.40 -11.92 -0.98
C LEU A 407 6.72 -13.22 -1.72
N HIS A 408 6.60 -13.21 -3.04
CA HIS A 408 6.94 -14.30 -3.93
C HIS A 408 7.88 -13.84 -5.03
N ASP A 409 8.84 -14.69 -5.39
CA ASP A 409 9.60 -14.51 -6.62
C ASP A 409 8.77 -14.99 -7.82
N ILE A 410 8.42 -14.06 -8.71
CA ILE A 410 7.66 -14.34 -9.93
C ILE A 410 8.50 -14.16 -11.21
N SER A 411 9.82 -13.99 -11.06
CA SER A 411 10.76 -13.78 -12.16
C SER A 411 11.24 -15.11 -12.77
N ALA A 412 11.72 -15.05 -14.01
CA ALA A 412 12.23 -16.20 -14.76
C ALA A 412 13.62 -16.67 -14.33
N THR A 413 14.51 -15.75 -13.99
CA THR A 413 15.91 -16.08 -13.65
C THR A 413 16.31 -15.73 -12.22
N SER A 414 15.44 -15.05 -11.46
CA SER A 414 15.77 -14.47 -10.16
C SER A 414 17.00 -13.55 -10.17
N ASP A 415 17.45 -13.13 -11.36
CA ASP A 415 18.61 -12.28 -11.57
C ASP A 415 18.13 -10.91 -12.06
N PRO A 416 18.17 -9.88 -11.20
CA PRO A 416 17.77 -8.53 -11.56
C PRO A 416 18.52 -7.92 -12.75
N GLY A 417 19.71 -8.43 -13.08
CA GLY A 417 20.47 -7.95 -14.23
C GLY A 417 19.97 -8.49 -15.58
N THR A 418 19.19 -9.57 -15.58
CA THR A 418 18.77 -10.26 -16.82
C THR A 418 17.26 -10.44 -16.94
N ASP A 419 16.51 -10.21 -15.88
CA ASP A 419 15.06 -10.36 -15.85
C ASP A 419 14.32 -9.02 -15.80
N PRO A 420 13.45 -8.72 -16.79
CA PRO A 420 12.70 -7.46 -16.82
C PRO A 420 11.62 -7.35 -15.72
N GLU A 421 11.25 -8.45 -15.06
CA GLU A 421 10.29 -8.46 -13.95
C GLU A 421 10.96 -8.19 -12.59
N CYS A 422 12.29 -8.17 -12.54
CA CYS A 422 13.01 -7.78 -11.34
C CYS A 422 13.29 -6.28 -11.34
N GLU A 423 13.21 -5.68 -10.16
CA GLU A 423 13.57 -4.29 -9.91
C GLU A 423 15.09 -4.16 -9.75
N PRO A 424 15.71 -3.10 -10.31
CA PRO A 424 17.15 -2.87 -10.20
C PRO A 424 17.58 -2.53 -8.77
N LEU A 425 16.66 -2.11 -7.91
CA LEU A 425 16.91 -1.73 -6.53
C LEU A 425 16.01 -2.52 -5.56
N ASP A 426 16.52 -2.81 -4.36
CA ASP A 426 15.72 -3.45 -3.30
C ASP A 426 15.31 -2.43 -2.23
N GLN A 427 14.05 -1.96 -2.27
CA GLN A 427 13.47 -1.05 -1.28
C GLN A 427 13.51 -1.59 0.16
N ASN A 428 13.64 -2.91 0.35
CA ASN A 428 13.70 -3.53 1.67
C ASN A 428 15.12 -3.54 2.27
N GLN A 429 16.12 -3.02 1.55
CA GLN A 429 17.49 -2.87 2.04
C GLN A 429 17.82 -1.40 2.31
N ALA A 430 18.84 -1.16 3.13
CA ALA A 430 19.33 0.19 3.38
C ALA A 430 19.90 0.80 2.08
N ALA A 431 19.48 2.02 1.74
CA ALA A 431 19.99 2.76 0.58
C ALA A 431 21.53 2.82 0.58
N GLY A 432 22.13 2.61 -0.59
CA GLY A 432 23.59 2.57 -0.76
C GLY A 432 24.26 1.25 -0.32
N SER A 433 23.54 0.31 0.30
CA SER A 433 24.11 -0.99 0.67
C SER A 433 24.27 -1.93 -0.54
N PRO A 434 25.14 -2.95 -0.46
CA PRO A 434 25.22 -3.98 -1.51
C PRO A 434 23.89 -4.68 -1.77
N GLY A 435 23.06 -4.91 -0.73
CA GLY A 435 21.74 -5.50 -0.88
C GLY A 435 20.79 -4.60 -1.66
N PHE A 436 20.85 -3.28 -1.44
CA PHE A 436 20.03 -2.32 -2.17
C PHE A 436 20.31 -2.35 -3.68
N PHE A 437 21.58 -2.41 -4.08
CA PHE A 437 21.97 -2.49 -5.48
C PHE A 437 21.95 -3.92 -6.06
N ALA A 438 21.66 -4.93 -5.24
CA ALA A 438 21.48 -6.29 -5.73
C ALA A 438 20.15 -6.48 -6.48
N GLY A 439 19.20 -5.56 -6.30
CA GLY A 439 17.87 -5.60 -6.91
C GLY A 439 16.89 -6.51 -6.17
N ASN A 440 15.63 -6.49 -6.61
CA ASN A 440 14.53 -7.24 -6.00
C ASN A 440 13.68 -7.95 -7.05
N CYS A 441 13.46 -9.25 -6.87
CA CYS A 441 12.54 -10.04 -7.71
C CYS A 441 11.27 -10.46 -6.96
N LYS A 442 11.08 -10.00 -5.72
CA LYS A 442 10.03 -10.49 -4.83
C LYS A 442 8.94 -9.45 -4.61
N PHE A 443 7.70 -9.85 -4.83
CA PHE A 443 6.53 -8.98 -4.75
C PHE A 443 5.42 -9.62 -3.93
N ILE A 444 4.61 -8.79 -3.25
CA ILE A 444 3.42 -9.28 -2.56
C ILE A 444 2.49 -9.88 -3.61
N THR A 445 1.90 -11.05 -3.33
CA THR A 445 0.79 -11.57 -4.13
C THR A 445 -0.26 -10.48 -4.34
N ARG A 446 -0.43 -10.03 -5.59
CA ARG A 446 -1.30 -8.90 -5.93
C ARG A 446 -2.72 -9.19 -5.44
N LYS A 447 -3.30 -8.22 -4.74
CA LYS A 447 -4.71 -8.26 -4.34
C LYS A 447 -5.56 -8.20 -5.62
N LEU A 448 -6.20 -9.30 -6.00
CA LEU A 448 -6.96 -9.35 -7.26
C LEU A 448 -8.35 -8.75 -7.11
N TRP A 449 -8.87 -8.56 -5.91
CA TRP A 449 -10.16 -7.87 -5.79
C TRP A 449 -10.07 -6.43 -6.31
N GLY A 450 -10.92 -6.10 -7.29
CA GLY A 450 -10.91 -4.79 -7.89
C GLY A 450 -9.76 -4.44 -8.81
N PHE A 451 -8.86 -5.37 -9.13
CA PHE A 451 -7.69 -5.05 -9.93
C PHE A 451 -7.99 -4.72 -11.39
N TYR A 452 -9.08 -5.28 -11.95
CA TYR A 452 -9.24 -5.37 -13.39
C TYR A 452 -9.52 -4.01 -14.05
N ASN A 453 -10.31 -3.16 -13.40
CA ASN A 453 -10.71 -1.86 -13.94
C ASN A 453 -9.87 -0.68 -13.42
N GLN A 454 -8.66 -0.93 -12.91
CA GLN A 454 -7.73 0.11 -12.44
C GLN A 454 -6.73 0.52 -13.53
N GLY A 455 -7.24 1.00 -14.67
CA GLY A 455 -6.41 1.64 -15.70
C GLY A 455 -5.75 0.71 -16.73
N GLY A 456 -6.22 -0.54 -16.86
CA GLY A 456 -5.78 -1.45 -17.93
C GLY A 456 -4.29 -1.82 -17.90
N ALA A 457 -3.66 -1.71 -16.74
CA ALA A 457 -2.25 -2.00 -16.51
C ALA A 457 -2.09 -3.11 -15.46
N PHE A 458 -1.22 -4.09 -15.72
CA PHE A 458 -1.09 -5.28 -14.87
C PHE A 458 0.36 -5.55 -14.45
N MET A 459 0.52 -6.45 -13.46
CA MET A 459 1.76 -6.70 -12.70
C MET A 459 2.22 -5.50 -11.87
N HIS A 460 3.41 -5.60 -11.27
CA HIS A 460 3.95 -4.62 -10.34
C HIS A 460 4.30 -3.30 -11.09
N HIS A 461 4.98 -3.38 -12.23
CA HIS A 461 5.31 -2.21 -13.04
C HIS A 461 4.14 -1.67 -13.89
N GLY A 462 3.07 -2.44 -14.13
CA GLY A 462 1.93 -1.95 -14.93
C GLY A 462 2.19 -1.87 -16.44
N LYS A 463 3.05 -2.72 -17.01
CA LYS A 463 3.44 -2.68 -18.44
C LYS A 463 2.69 -3.70 -19.30
N PHE A 464 1.99 -4.65 -18.68
CA PHE A 464 1.07 -5.54 -19.38
C PHE A 464 -0.28 -4.88 -19.53
N THR A 465 -0.90 -5.04 -20.70
CA THR A 465 -2.15 -4.35 -21.08
C THR A 465 -3.37 -5.26 -20.99
N THR A 466 -3.16 -6.55 -20.76
CA THR A 466 -4.22 -7.53 -20.53
C THR A 466 -3.95 -8.40 -19.31
N ALA A 467 -5.02 -8.86 -18.66
CA ALA A 467 -4.91 -9.84 -17.57
C ALA A 467 -4.31 -11.18 -18.06
N ARG A 468 -4.51 -11.53 -19.35
CA ARG A 468 -3.92 -12.73 -19.94
C ARG A 468 -2.41 -12.65 -20.03
N GLU A 469 -1.87 -11.54 -20.56
CA GLU A 469 -0.42 -11.31 -20.59
C GLU A 469 0.17 -11.40 -19.18
N ALA A 470 -0.52 -10.84 -18.17
CA ALA A 470 -0.09 -10.94 -16.78
C ALA A 470 -0.08 -12.40 -16.27
N VAL A 471 -1.10 -13.20 -16.58
CA VAL A 471 -1.12 -14.64 -16.24
C VAL A 471 0.05 -15.36 -16.92
N GLU A 472 0.26 -15.14 -18.22
CA GLU A 472 1.32 -15.77 -19.03
C GLU A 472 2.73 -15.30 -18.63
N ALA A 473 2.86 -14.14 -17.97
CA ALA A 473 4.13 -13.64 -17.46
C ALA A 473 4.53 -14.21 -16.10
N HIS A 474 3.65 -14.94 -15.40
CA HIS A 474 4.03 -15.58 -14.13
C HIS A 474 5.17 -16.58 -14.33
N ASN A 475 6.18 -16.50 -13.48
CA ASN A 475 7.31 -17.42 -13.49
C ASN A 475 7.76 -17.73 -12.06
N GLY A 476 8.99 -18.20 -11.85
CA GLY A 476 9.55 -18.44 -10.53
C GLY A 476 8.68 -19.39 -9.71
N GLU A 477 8.24 -18.94 -8.54
CA GLU A 477 7.37 -19.71 -7.63
C GLU A 477 5.97 -20.00 -8.24
N ALA A 478 5.53 -19.21 -9.22
CA ALA A 478 4.22 -19.35 -9.88
C ALA A 478 4.28 -20.08 -11.24
N LEU A 479 5.47 -20.51 -11.68
CA LEU A 479 5.65 -21.23 -12.95
C LEU A 479 4.75 -22.47 -13.08
N PRO A 480 4.57 -23.33 -12.04
CA PRO A 480 3.68 -24.50 -12.15
C PRO A 480 2.23 -24.12 -12.49
N GLN A 481 1.70 -23.06 -11.88
CA GLN A 481 0.33 -22.58 -12.11
C GLN A 481 0.18 -21.97 -13.51
N ARG A 482 1.19 -21.24 -13.99
CA ARG A 482 1.21 -20.77 -15.38
C ARG A 482 1.21 -21.94 -16.37
N LEU A 483 2.09 -22.93 -16.18
CA LEU A 483 2.13 -24.09 -17.08
C LEU A 483 0.81 -24.87 -17.06
N ALA A 484 0.15 -24.93 -15.91
CA ALA A 484 -1.19 -25.50 -15.80
C ALA A 484 -2.23 -24.67 -16.58
N PHE A 485 -2.16 -23.33 -16.57
CA PHE A 485 -2.98 -22.46 -17.39
C PHE A 485 -2.72 -22.67 -18.89
N ASP A 486 -1.45 -22.70 -19.32
CA ASP A 486 -1.04 -22.90 -20.72
C ASP A 486 -1.52 -24.25 -21.26
N ALA A 487 -1.62 -25.27 -20.40
CA ALA A 487 -2.09 -26.61 -20.74
C ALA A 487 -3.63 -26.73 -20.83
N LEU A 488 -4.40 -25.73 -20.38
CA LEU A 488 -5.86 -25.75 -20.48
C LEU A 488 -6.31 -25.63 -21.95
N PRO A 489 -7.44 -26.24 -22.32
CA PRO A 489 -8.18 -25.87 -23.53
C PRO A 489 -8.45 -24.35 -23.57
N THR A 490 -8.41 -23.76 -24.77
CA THR A 490 -8.58 -22.31 -24.95
C THR A 490 -9.87 -21.78 -24.32
N ASP A 491 -10.96 -22.53 -24.36
CA ASP A 491 -12.23 -22.13 -23.73
C ASP A 491 -12.10 -22.00 -22.21
N LEU A 492 -11.40 -22.93 -21.54
CA LEU A 492 -11.17 -22.84 -20.09
C LEU A 492 -10.18 -21.73 -19.72
N GLN A 493 -9.20 -21.43 -20.58
CA GLN A 493 -8.37 -20.24 -20.40
C GLN A 493 -9.22 -18.96 -20.49
N ASN A 494 -10.13 -18.89 -21.46
CA ASN A 494 -11.04 -17.75 -21.63
C ASN A 494 -11.99 -17.61 -20.43
N ASP A 495 -12.53 -18.72 -19.92
CA ASP A 495 -13.38 -18.74 -18.74
C ASP A 495 -12.64 -18.17 -17.52
N LEU A 496 -11.39 -18.59 -17.29
CA LEU A 496 -10.56 -18.03 -16.21
C LEU A 496 -10.35 -16.53 -16.38
N ILE A 497 -10.07 -16.06 -17.59
CA ILE A 497 -9.94 -14.63 -17.85
C ILE A 497 -11.27 -13.90 -17.58
N GLU A 498 -12.44 -14.45 -17.96
CA GLU A 498 -13.73 -13.85 -17.63
C GLU A 498 -14.02 -13.78 -16.12
N PHE A 499 -13.59 -14.78 -15.35
CA PHE A 499 -13.63 -14.70 -13.89
C PHE A 499 -12.79 -13.53 -13.37
N LEU A 500 -11.54 -13.39 -13.82
CA LEU A 500 -10.65 -12.30 -13.43
C LEU A 500 -11.22 -10.93 -13.82
N LYS A 501 -11.82 -10.82 -15.02
CA LYS A 501 -12.48 -9.60 -15.50
C LYS A 501 -13.60 -9.12 -14.59
N SER A 502 -14.26 -10.03 -13.87
CA SER A 502 -15.33 -9.66 -12.95
C SER A 502 -14.83 -8.90 -11.72
N LEU A 503 -13.57 -9.09 -11.31
CA LEU A 503 -13.02 -8.53 -10.07
C LEU A 503 -12.71 -7.03 -10.23
N GLN A 504 -13.66 -6.18 -9.83
CA GLN A 504 -13.67 -4.74 -10.14
C GLN A 504 -13.95 -3.85 -8.92
N VAL A 505 -13.35 -2.66 -8.93
CA VAL A 505 -13.84 -1.58 -8.07
C VAL A 505 -15.22 -1.20 -8.59
N LEU A 506 -16.22 -1.29 -7.73
CA LEU A 506 -17.61 -1.13 -8.14
C LEU A 506 -17.96 0.36 -8.34
N PRO A 507 -18.91 0.69 -9.23
CA PRO A 507 -19.35 2.06 -9.43
C PRO A 507 -19.84 2.72 -8.13
N PRO A 508 -19.64 4.04 -7.95
CA PRO A 508 -20.18 4.76 -6.80
C PRO A 508 -21.68 4.53 -6.62
N GLY A 509 -22.12 4.33 -5.38
CA GLY A 509 -23.52 4.05 -5.05
C GLY A 509 -23.92 2.57 -5.11
N SER A 510 -23.01 1.67 -5.48
CA SER A 510 -23.25 0.22 -5.40
C SER A 510 -23.55 -0.22 -3.96
N SER A 511 -24.65 -0.97 -3.79
CA SER A 511 -25.08 -1.49 -2.47
C SER A 511 -24.79 -2.98 -2.27
N SER A 512 -24.38 -3.69 -3.33
CA SER A 512 -24.12 -5.12 -3.36
C SER A 512 -22.67 -5.41 -3.76
N LEU A 513 -22.12 -6.53 -3.26
CA LEU A 513 -20.80 -7.03 -3.64
C LEU A 513 -20.78 -7.64 -5.05
N VAL A 514 -21.94 -8.00 -5.59
CA VAL A 514 -22.08 -8.48 -6.98
C VAL A 514 -23.18 -7.70 -7.67
N ILE A 515 -22.85 -7.14 -8.82
CA ILE A 515 -23.74 -6.34 -9.66
C ILE A 515 -23.67 -6.81 -11.11
N ASP A 516 -24.69 -6.45 -11.88
CA ASP A 516 -24.70 -6.60 -13.34
C ASP A 516 -24.03 -5.40 -14.04
N GLU A 517 -24.00 -5.43 -15.37
CA GLU A 517 -23.46 -4.38 -16.24
C GLU A 517 -24.21 -3.03 -16.13
N HIS A 518 -25.38 -3.02 -15.48
CA HIS A 518 -26.19 -1.83 -15.24
C HIS A 518 -26.10 -1.35 -13.79
N GLY A 519 -25.23 -1.93 -12.96
CA GLY A 519 -25.07 -1.57 -11.56
C GLY A 519 -26.15 -2.12 -10.64
N LYS A 520 -27.02 -3.03 -11.11
CA LYS A 520 -28.07 -3.62 -10.29
C LYS A 520 -27.54 -4.80 -9.48
N PRO A 521 -27.93 -4.95 -8.20
CA PRO A 521 -27.58 -6.11 -7.41
C PRO A 521 -27.92 -7.44 -8.11
N LYS A 522 -26.99 -8.38 -8.07
CA LYS A 522 -27.13 -9.71 -8.65
C LYS A 522 -26.85 -10.78 -7.59
N SER A 523 -27.71 -11.80 -7.52
CA SER A 523 -27.45 -12.97 -6.68
C SER A 523 -26.41 -13.85 -7.35
N TRP A 524 -25.32 -14.16 -6.64
CA TRP A 524 -24.22 -14.95 -7.17
C TRP A 524 -23.55 -15.80 -6.08
N PRO A 525 -23.20 -17.07 -6.37
CA PRO A 525 -23.55 -17.82 -7.59
C PRO A 525 -25.07 -18.01 -7.69
N PRO A 526 -25.65 -18.15 -8.89
CA PRO A 526 -27.08 -18.39 -9.05
C PRO A 526 -27.45 -19.66 -8.28
N SER A 527 -28.54 -19.59 -7.50
CA SER A 527 -29.03 -20.70 -6.70
C SER A 527 -29.18 -21.96 -7.57
N ALA A 528 -28.87 -23.13 -7.01
CA ALA A 528 -28.98 -24.42 -7.70
C ALA A 528 -30.39 -24.68 -8.29
N ASP A 529 -31.41 -23.97 -7.82
CA ASP A 529 -32.80 -24.04 -8.29
C ASP A 529 -33.16 -23.09 -9.45
N SER A 530 -32.21 -22.32 -9.99
CA SER A 530 -32.47 -21.49 -11.18
C SER A 530 -32.26 -22.33 -12.45
N SER A 531 -33.33 -22.98 -12.91
CA SER A 531 -33.34 -23.68 -14.21
C SER A 531 -33.21 -22.68 -15.38
N PRO A 532 -32.71 -23.11 -16.56
CA PRO A 532 -32.58 -22.23 -17.72
C PRO A 532 -33.91 -21.69 -18.27
N ASP A 533 -35.06 -22.22 -17.82
CA ASP A 533 -36.38 -21.93 -18.40
C ASP A 533 -37.13 -20.76 -17.73
N ASP A 534 -36.53 -20.05 -16.76
CA ASP A 534 -37.16 -18.90 -16.07
C ASP A 534 -36.48 -17.54 -16.37
N ARG A 535 -35.95 -17.32 -17.58
CA ARG A 535 -35.57 -15.98 -18.08
C ARG A 535 -36.27 -15.62 -19.39
#